data_AF-A0A957XYZ5-F1
#
_entry.id   AF-A0A957XYZ5-F1
#
_cell.length_a   1.000
_cell.length_b   1.000
_cell.length_c   1.000
_cell.angle_alpha   90.00
_cell.angle_beta   90.00
_cell.angle_gamma   90.00
#
_symmetry.space_group_name_H-M   'P 1'
#
loop_
_entity.id
_entity.type
_entity.pdbx_description
1 polymer ?
#
loop_
_entity_poly.entity_id
_entity_poly.type
_entity_poly.pdbx_seq_one_letter_code
_entity_poly.pdbx_strand_id
1 'polypeptide(L)'
;APATQATDTAMPATASTPTEAATDAPMTDTPAAAAATTEPMTTTATAETAAAWEPLDSDACNALAQDMSKALGVEVTQGEAPITDPSTGESGTGCQATATGTGEQFTSPDAVVTSLADMLEAQGWQEDPTLAAGGPTGMAEGFRMDNEMCMAAAQWSPDDSANCPTDQPISACELTPAQQQYTVTLTCGQQVPQDAATPTGTAGLANPASENCVAQGGTVSIQERGDGGQYGVCLFEDNMQCEEWAMLRGDCPVGGIKVTGYVTPAAQYCAITGGTYTITSESGAENEQGTCTFEDGSECDVWAYYDGQCTPSTQS
;
A
#
# COMPACT_ATOMS: atom_id res chain seq x y z
N ALA A 1 69.42 -8.29 -9.66
CA ALA A 1 70.49 -7.35 -10.04
C ALA A 1 71.37 -8.03 -11.09
N PRO A 2 71.93 -7.32 -12.09
CA PRO A 2 72.19 -5.88 -12.14
C PRO A 2 71.14 -5.07 -12.93
N ALA A 3 71.36 -3.75 -12.99
CA ALA A 3 70.57 -2.75 -13.70
C ALA A 3 71.38 -2.08 -14.83
N THR A 4 70.76 -1.04 -15.45
CA THR A 4 71.30 -0.03 -16.39
C THR A 4 71.39 -0.46 -17.88
N GLN A 5 71.19 0.42 -18.88
CA GLN A 5 70.82 1.86 -18.84
C GLN A 5 69.95 2.30 -20.06
N ALA A 6 69.57 3.58 -20.09
CA ALA A 6 68.78 4.27 -21.11
C ALA A 6 69.56 4.66 -22.39
N THR A 7 68.84 5.13 -23.41
CA THR A 7 69.28 6.25 -24.26
C THR A 7 68.10 7.17 -24.60
N ASP A 8 68.41 8.44 -24.86
CA ASP A 8 67.54 9.61 -24.83
C ASP A 8 67.65 10.37 -26.18
N THR A 9 66.59 11.04 -26.63
CA THR A 9 66.65 12.19 -27.55
C THR A 9 65.39 13.05 -27.43
N ALA A 10 65.47 14.12 -26.64
CA ALA A 10 64.55 15.27 -26.70
C ALA A 10 64.78 16.11 -27.99
N MET A 11 63.83 16.93 -28.47
CA MET A 11 63.67 18.37 -28.17
C MET A 11 62.79 19.01 -29.28
N PRO A 12 62.37 20.31 -29.23
CA PRO A 12 62.65 21.35 -28.23
C PRO A 12 61.41 22.04 -27.62
N ALA A 13 61.66 22.89 -26.62
CA ALA A 13 60.72 23.84 -26.06
C ALA A 13 61.01 25.28 -26.54
N THR A 14 60.03 26.18 -26.39
CA THR A 14 60.28 27.63 -26.21
C THR A 14 59.31 28.20 -25.17
N ALA A 15 59.84 28.83 -24.13
CA ALA A 15 59.09 29.53 -23.09
C ALA A 15 59.04 31.05 -23.35
N SER A 16 58.20 31.79 -22.62
CA SER A 16 58.61 32.99 -21.84
C SER A 16 57.45 33.57 -21.01
N THR A 17 57.78 34.01 -19.79
CA THR A 17 56.99 34.78 -18.82
C THR A 17 57.54 36.24 -18.78
N PRO A 18 57.39 37.14 -17.76
CA PRO A 18 56.54 37.19 -16.52
C PRO A 18 55.91 38.60 -16.26
N THR A 19 55.62 38.92 -14.97
CA THR A 19 55.61 40.27 -14.30
C THR A 19 54.28 41.05 -14.22
N GLU A 20 53.89 41.77 -13.15
CA GLU A 20 54.12 41.71 -11.67
C GLU A 20 53.17 42.72 -10.95
N ALA A 21 52.91 42.52 -9.64
CA ALA A 21 52.54 43.46 -8.55
C ALA A 21 51.45 44.56 -8.64
N ALA A 22 50.67 44.58 -7.55
CA ALA A 22 49.65 45.51 -7.05
C ALA A 22 50.01 47.00 -6.86
N THR A 23 48.99 47.88 -6.68
CA THR A 23 48.75 48.64 -5.42
C THR A 23 47.48 49.53 -5.38
N ASP A 24 46.91 49.63 -4.18
CA ASP A 24 46.10 50.71 -3.55
C ASP A 24 44.66 51.09 -3.97
N ALA A 25 43.95 51.69 -3.00
CA ALA A 25 42.49 51.95 -2.88
C ALA A 25 42.16 53.48 -2.99
N PRO A 26 41.01 54.07 -2.55
CA PRO A 26 39.79 53.51 -1.91
C PRO A 26 38.43 54.14 -2.34
N MET A 27 37.35 53.72 -1.64
CA MET A 27 36.12 54.47 -1.23
C MET A 27 34.74 53.98 -1.73
N THR A 28 33.85 53.79 -0.74
CA THR A 28 32.36 53.96 -0.73
C THR A 28 31.55 53.32 -1.87
N ASP A 29 30.64 52.38 -1.60
CA ASP A 29 29.46 52.61 -0.74
C ASP A 29 28.87 51.34 -0.11
N THR A 30 28.11 51.52 0.98
CA THR A 30 27.25 50.49 1.60
C THR A 30 25.81 50.99 1.55
N PRO A 31 24.85 50.18 1.09
CA PRO A 31 23.70 49.96 1.97
C PRO A 31 23.17 48.52 2.03
N ALA A 32 22.67 48.21 3.23
CA ALA A 32 21.55 47.30 3.53
C ALA A 32 21.66 45.82 3.14
N ALA A 33 21.77 44.97 4.17
CA ALA A 33 21.46 43.56 4.08
C ALA A 33 19.96 43.33 3.80
N ALA A 34 19.66 42.39 2.90
CA ALA A 34 18.40 41.67 2.90
C ALA A 34 18.70 40.26 3.43
N ALA A 35 18.03 39.86 4.51
CA ALA A 35 18.18 38.53 5.06
C ALA A 35 17.58 37.49 4.10
N ALA A 36 18.35 36.48 3.72
CA ALA A 36 17.83 35.31 3.05
C ALA A 36 17.09 34.46 4.10
N THR A 37 15.76 34.54 4.11
CA THR A 37 14.93 33.67 4.94
C THR A 37 15.05 32.24 4.44
N THR A 38 15.69 31.38 5.23
CA THR A 38 15.64 29.92 5.03
C THR A 38 14.24 29.43 5.38
N GLU A 39 13.42 29.17 4.37
CA GLU A 39 12.19 28.39 4.54
C GLU A 39 12.55 26.90 4.72
N PRO A 40 12.01 26.20 5.73
CA PRO A 40 12.15 24.76 5.80
C PRO A 40 11.26 24.14 4.71
N MET A 41 11.88 23.49 3.72
CA MET A 41 11.15 22.58 2.83
C MET A 41 10.59 21.43 3.66
N THR A 42 9.35 21.57 4.10
CA THR A 42 8.57 20.47 4.66
C THR A 42 8.14 19.64 3.47
N THR A 43 8.85 18.52 3.26
CA THR A 43 8.50 17.53 2.24
C THR A 43 7.12 16.99 2.56
N THR A 44 6.09 17.48 1.87
CA THR A 44 4.75 16.88 1.93
C THR A 44 4.90 15.47 1.39
N ALA A 45 4.72 14.47 2.25
CA ALA A 45 4.68 13.09 1.81
C ALA A 45 3.55 12.95 0.78
N THR A 46 3.88 12.41 -0.39
CA THR A 46 2.92 12.12 -1.45
C THR A 46 1.79 11.27 -0.89
N ALA A 47 0.57 11.52 -1.36
CA ALA A 47 -0.57 10.64 -1.06
C ALA A 47 -0.19 9.18 -1.35
N GLU A 48 -0.50 8.28 -0.42
CA GLU A 48 -0.48 6.85 -0.70
C GLU A 48 -1.48 6.59 -1.83
N THR A 49 -0.97 6.10 -2.96
CA THR A 49 -1.79 5.59 -4.05
C THR A 49 -2.70 4.51 -3.46
N ALA A 50 -4.01 4.59 -3.74
CA ALA A 50 -4.94 3.53 -3.35
C ALA A 50 -4.40 2.17 -3.81
N ALA A 51 -4.50 1.15 -2.95
CA ALA A 51 -4.03 -0.19 -3.27
C ALA A 51 -4.75 -0.70 -4.52
N ALA A 52 -4.00 -0.90 -5.61
CA ALA A 52 -4.54 -1.34 -6.88
C ALA A 52 -4.75 -2.87 -6.94
N TRP A 53 -4.17 -3.59 -5.97
CA TRP A 53 -4.26 -5.03 -5.83
C TRP A 53 -4.97 -5.41 -4.52
N GLU A 54 -5.98 -6.25 -4.64
CA GLU A 54 -6.63 -6.92 -3.50
C GLU A 54 -6.41 -8.43 -3.60
N PRO A 55 -6.58 -9.19 -2.49
CA PRO A 55 -6.58 -10.65 -2.54
C PRO A 55 -7.56 -11.19 -3.59
N LEU A 56 -7.28 -12.38 -4.10
CA LEU A 56 -8.31 -13.12 -4.86
C LEU A 56 -9.53 -13.38 -3.96
N ASP A 57 -10.64 -13.81 -4.55
CA ASP A 57 -11.80 -14.21 -3.74
C ASP A 57 -11.42 -15.35 -2.76
N SER A 58 -12.17 -15.45 -1.66
CA SER A 58 -11.81 -16.37 -0.59
C SER A 58 -11.80 -17.83 -1.02
N ASP A 59 -12.59 -18.23 -2.02
CA ASP A 59 -12.63 -19.61 -2.50
C ASP A 59 -11.42 -19.88 -3.40
N ALA A 60 -11.03 -18.94 -4.26
CA ALA A 60 -9.80 -19.00 -5.05
C ALA A 60 -8.53 -19.06 -4.18
N CYS A 61 -8.41 -18.18 -3.18
CA CYS A 61 -7.28 -18.22 -2.22
C CYS A 61 -7.20 -19.56 -1.47
N ASN A 62 -8.35 -20.08 -1.00
CA ASN A 62 -8.40 -21.38 -0.33
C ASN A 62 -8.05 -22.55 -1.28
N ALA A 63 -8.42 -22.47 -2.56
CA ALA A 63 -8.10 -23.48 -3.56
C ALA A 63 -6.60 -23.49 -3.87
N LEU A 64 -5.99 -22.33 -4.13
CA LEU A 64 -4.55 -22.20 -4.39
C LEU A 64 -3.70 -22.71 -3.22
N ALA A 65 -4.12 -22.45 -1.98
CA ALA A 65 -3.43 -23.00 -0.80
C ALA A 65 -3.53 -24.53 -0.72
N GLN A 66 -4.68 -25.12 -1.05
CA GLN A 66 -4.87 -26.58 -1.07
C GLN A 66 -4.06 -27.24 -2.19
N ASP A 67 -4.04 -26.65 -3.38
CA ASP A 67 -3.23 -27.17 -4.49
C ASP A 67 -1.73 -26.99 -4.23
N MET A 68 -1.28 -25.87 -3.62
CA MET A 68 0.11 -25.71 -3.18
C MET A 68 0.52 -26.79 -2.17
N SER A 69 -0.32 -27.04 -1.16
CA SER A 69 -0.08 -28.11 -0.17
C SER A 69 0.06 -29.48 -0.82
N LYS A 70 -0.77 -29.77 -1.83
CA LYS A 70 -0.78 -31.01 -2.60
C LYS A 70 0.41 -31.12 -3.57
N ALA A 71 0.82 -30.04 -4.21
CA ALA A 71 1.96 -29.98 -5.12
C ALA A 71 3.29 -30.19 -4.37
N LEU A 72 3.42 -29.55 -3.20
CA LEU A 72 4.63 -29.63 -2.36
C LEU A 72 4.64 -30.83 -1.39
N GLY A 73 3.48 -31.45 -1.14
CA GLY A 73 3.34 -32.59 -0.22
C GLY A 73 3.50 -32.22 1.27
N VAL A 74 3.24 -30.97 1.63
CA VAL A 74 3.41 -30.41 2.98
C VAL A 74 2.19 -29.58 3.39
N GLU A 75 2.00 -29.36 4.69
CA GLU A 75 0.99 -28.41 5.18
C GLU A 75 1.41 -26.96 4.86
N VAL A 76 0.43 -26.11 4.54
CA VAL A 76 0.63 -24.68 4.30
C VAL A 76 -0.21 -23.84 5.25
N THR A 77 0.31 -22.69 5.65
CA THR A 77 -0.46 -21.66 6.36
C THR A 77 -0.94 -20.60 5.36
N GLN A 78 -2.18 -20.14 5.51
CA GLN A 78 -2.71 -19.01 4.74
C GLN A 78 -2.59 -17.70 5.52
N GLY A 79 -2.45 -16.60 4.78
CA GLY A 79 -2.44 -15.23 5.29
C GLY A 79 -2.51 -14.22 4.15
N GLU A 80 -2.07 -13.00 4.40
CA GLU A 80 -1.97 -11.92 3.41
C GLU A 80 -0.54 -11.40 3.36
N ALA A 81 -0.09 -10.99 2.18
CA ALA A 81 1.22 -10.39 1.96
C ALA A 81 1.16 -9.29 0.90
N PRO A 82 2.06 -8.27 0.96
CA PRO A 82 2.14 -7.26 -0.08
C PRO A 82 2.43 -7.87 -1.45
N ILE A 83 1.77 -7.35 -2.48
CA ILE A 83 2.03 -7.65 -3.88
C ILE A 83 2.30 -6.34 -4.63
N THR A 84 3.26 -6.37 -5.56
CA THR A 84 3.64 -5.21 -6.38
C THR A 84 3.90 -5.68 -7.80
N ASP A 85 3.30 -5.02 -8.77
CA ASP A 85 3.62 -5.19 -10.19
C ASP A 85 4.79 -4.26 -10.55
N PRO A 86 6.00 -4.79 -10.82
CA PRO A 86 7.16 -3.96 -11.15
C PRO A 86 7.07 -3.30 -12.53
N SER A 87 6.12 -3.70 -13.39
CA SER A 87 5.93 -3.13 -14.72
C SER A 87 5.07 -1.86 -14.70
N THR A 88 4.10 -1.77 -13.79
CA THR A 88 3.23 -0.60 -13.59
C THR A 88 3.63 0.24 -12.38
N GLY A 89 4.30 -0.37 -11.40
CA GLY A 89 4.58 0.22 -10.09
C GLY A 89 3.39 0.17 -9.11
N GLU A 90 2.30 -0.50 -9.51
CA GLU A 90 1.10 -0.68 -8.69
C GLU A 90 1.37 -1.67 -7.55
N SER A 91 0.83 -1.38 -6.36
CA SER A 91 0.98 -2.22 -5.18
C SER A 91 -0.35 -2.41 -4.47
N GLY A 92 -0.41 -3.43 -3.62
CA GLY A 92 -1.54 -3.72 -2.74
C GLY A 92 -1.30 -5.00 -1.95
N THR A 93 -2.36 -5.74 -1.69
CA THR A 93 -2.31 -6.98 -0.88
C THR A 93 -2.73 -8.17 -1.73
N GLY A 94 -2.02 -9.28 -1.64
CA GLY A 94 -2.45 -10.58 -2.15
C GLY A 94 -2.66 -11.57 -1.00
N CYS A 95 -3.50 -12.59 -1.21
CA CYS A 95 -3.52 -13.73 -0.31
C CYS A 95 -2.26 -14.57 -0.53
N GLN A 96 -1.68 -15.06 0.57
CA GLN A 96 -0.45 -15.83 0.57
C GLN A 96 -0.68 -17.21 1.19
N ALA A 97 -0.27 -18.25 0.48
CA ALA A 97 -0.02 -19.58 1.04
C ALA A 97 1.48 -19.76 1.29
N THR A 98 1.84 -20.24 2.48
CA THR A 98 3.24 -20.38 2.92
C THR A 98 3.51 -21.79 3.43
N ALA A 99 4.54 -22.43 2.88
CA ALA A 99 5.12 -23.66 3.41
C ALA A 99 6.50 -23.37 4.03
N THR A 100 6.85 -24.13 5.06
CA THR A 100 8.21 -24.11 5.64
C THR A 100 8.77 -25.52 5.74
N GLY A 101 10.09 -25.64 5.71
CA GLY A 101 10.76 -26.94 5.75
C GLY A 101 12.28 -26.80 5.65
N THR A 102 12.96 -27.89 5.30
CA THR A 102 14.41 -27.90 5.10
C THR A 102 14.80 -28.33 3.69
N GLY A 103 16.08 -28.20 3.34
CA GLY A 103 16.64 -28.77 2.11
C GLY A 103 16.58 -30.30 2.01
N GLU A 104 16.21 -31.00 3.09
CA GLU A 104 15.86 -32.44 3.02
C GLU A 104 14.50 -32.68 2.35
N GLN A 105 13.60 -31.70 2.42
CA GLN A 105 12.26 -31.72 1.81
C GLN A 105 12.27 -30.97 0.47
N PHE A 106 12.96 -29.84 0.38
CA PHE A 106 12.99 -28.95 -0.78
C PHE A 106 14.39 -28.95 -1.43
N THR A 107 14.56 -29.74 -2.49
CA THR A 107 15.90 -30.04 -3.04
C THR A 107 16.62 -28.83 -3.66
N SER A 108 15.87 -27.90 -4.26
CA SER A 108 16.39 -26.61 -4.76
C SER A 108 15.24 -25.59 -4.90
N PRO A 109 15.51 -24.28 -4.90
CA PRO A 109 14.49 -23.28 -5.20
C PRO A 109 13.83 -23.48 -6.56
N ASP A 110 14.65 -23.78 -7.58
CA ASP A 110 14.26 -24.09 -8.97
C ASP A 110 13.26 -25.26 -9.06
N ALA A 111 13.51 -26.38 -8.38
CA ALA A 111 12.61 -27.53 -8.40
C ALA A 111 11.29 -27.25 -7.67
N VAL A 112 11.32 -26.43 -6.61
CA VAL A 112 10.11 -26.02 -5.88
C VAL A 112 9.28 -25.06 -6.73
N VAL A 113 9.89 -24.02 -7.30
CA VAL A 113 9.19 -23.05 -8.16
C VAL A 113 8.63 -23.75 -9.41
N THR A 114 9.38 -24.64 -10.06
CA THR A 114 8.88 -25.50 -11.15
C THR A 114 7.63 -26.29 -10.75
N SER A 115 7.60 -26.85 -9.53
CA SER A 115 6.44 -27.61 -9.03
C SER A 115 5.21 -26.72 -8.81
N LEU A 116 5.41 -25.43 -8.52
CA LEU A 116 4.33 -24.43 -8.43
C LEU A 116 3.93 -23.91 -9.82
N ALA A 117 4.88 -23.77 -10.75
CA ALA A 117 4.65 -23.41 -12.14
C ALA A 117 3.76 -24.46 -12.84
N ASP A 118 4.14 -25.75 -12.79
CA ASP A 118 3.34 -26.87 -13.31
C ASP A 118 1.89 -26.86 -12.76
N MET A 119 1.73 -26.50 -11.49
CA MET A 119 0.43 -26.41 -10.81
C MET A 119 -0.41 -25.21 -11.27
N LEU A 120 0.21 -24.05 -11.51
CA LEU A 120 -0.45 -22.84 -12.00
C LEU A 120 -0.78 -22.95 -13.50
N GLU A 121 0.16 -23.42 -14.33
CA GLU A 121 -0.06 -23.64 -15.77
C GLU A 121 -1.20 -24.63 -16.03
N ALA A 122 -1.32 -25.69 -15.22
CA ALA A 122 -2.43 -26.64 -15.29
C ALA A 122 -3.81 -26.00 -15.02
N GLN A 123 -3.85 -24.83 -14.39
CA GLN A 123 -5.04 -24.03 -14.14
C GLN A 123 -5.25 -22.90 -15.18
N GLY A 124 -4.29 -22.71 -16.10
CA GLY A 124 -4.37 -21.72 -17.18
C GLY A 124 -3.59 -20.43 -16.94
N TRP A 125 -2.86 -20.32 -15.83
CA TRP A 125 -1.93 -19.22 -15.60
C TRP A 125 -0.80 -19.25 -16.63
N GLN A 126 -0.30 -18.08 -17.01
CA GLN A 126 0.84 -17.93 -17.92
C GLN A 126 1.99 -17.27 -17.18
N GLU A 127 3.21 -17.81 -17.31
CA GLU A 127 4.44 -17.18 -16.83
C GLU A 127 4.57 -15.77 -17.42
N ASP A 128 4.92 -14.79 -16.58
CA ASP A 128 5.39 -13.47 -16.99
C ASP A 128 6.90 -13.36 -16.71
N PRO A 129 7.77 -13.54 -17.73
CA PRO A 129 9.21 -13.48 -17.55
C PRO A 129 9.75 -12.13 -17.07
N THR A 130 8.92 -11.07 -17.02
CA THR A 130 9.30 -9.77 -16.43
C THR A 130 9.27 -9.77 -14.90
N LEU A 131 8.60 -10.75 -14.30
CA LEU A 131 8.43 -10.91 -12.85
C LEU A 131 9.42 -11.90 -12.23
N ALA A 132 10.23 -12.58 -13.04
CA ALA A 132 11.21 -13.56 -12.56
C ALA A 132 12.36 -12.90 -11.79
N ALA A 133 12.70 -13.48 -10.62
CA ALA A 133 13.81 -13.04 -9.77
C ALA A 133 14.57 -14.25 -9.21
N GLY A 134 15.90 -14.16 -9.13
CA GLY A 134 16.73 -15.27 -8.67
C GLY A 134 18.04 -14.84 -8.02
N GLY A 135 18.51 -15.66 -7.09
CA GLY A 135 19.75 -15.47 -6.35
C GLY A 135 20.32 -16.80 -5.82
N PRO A 136 21.46 -16.78 -5.11
CA PRO A 136 22.13 -17.99 -4.66
C PRO A 136 21.35 -18.77 -3.58
N THR A 137 20.33 -18.15 -2.96
CA THR A 137 19.53 -18.72 -1.88
C THR A 137 18.02 -18.70 -2.15
N GLY A 138 17.60 -18.43 -3.39
CA GLY A 138 16.17 -18.35 -3.69
C GLY A 138 15.85 -18.02 -5.14
N MET A 139 14.60 -18.29 -5.51
CA MET A 139 14.04 -18.10 -6.84
C MET A 139 12.58 -17.71 -6.70
N ALA A 140 12.10 -16.88 -7.61
CA ALA A 140 10.71 -16.48 -7.74
C ALA A 140 10.35 -16.32 -9.22
N GLU A 141 9.15 -16.76 -9.57
CA GLU A 141 8.53 -16.58 -10.88
C GLU A 141 7.15 -15.95 -10.69
N GLY A 142 6.77 -15.07 -11.59
CA GLY A 142 5.46 -14.45 -11.60
C GLY A 142 4.61 -14.98 -12.75
N PHE A 143 3.30 -15.03 -12.51
CA PHE A 143 2.31 -15.59 -13.40
C PHE A 143 1.12 -14.63 -13.50
N ARG A 144 0.43 -14.61 -14.64
CA ARG A 144 -0.79 -13.82 -14.84
C ARG A 144 -1.94 -14.66 -15.39
N MET A 145 -3.16 -14.25 -15.04
CA MET A 145 -4.42 -14.73 -15.59
C MET A 145 -5.40 -13.56 -15.62
N ASP A 146 -5.86 -13.13 -16.80
CA ASP A 146 -6.73 -11.96 -16.97
C ASP A 146 -6.25 -10.68 -16.23
N ASN A 147 -6.90 -10.26 -15.13
CA ASN A 147 -6.49 -9.13 -14.27
C ASN A 147 -5.76 -9.57 -12.98
N GLU A 148 -5.43 -10.84 -12.86
CA GLU A 148 -4.80 -11.45 -11.69
C GLU A 148 -3.30 -11.68 -11.89
N MET A 149 -2.57 -11.70 -10.78
CA MET A 149 -1.14 -11.96 -10.72
C MET A 149 -0.80 -12.84 -9.52
N CYS A 150 0.01 -13.87 -9.75
CA CYS A 150 0.57 -14.76 -8.74
C CYS A 150 2.10 -14.66 -8.74
N MET A 151 2.71 -14.68 -7.56
CA MET A 151 4.15 -14.78 -7.34
C MET A 151 4.46 -16.09 -6.60
N ALA A 152 5.06 -17.05 -7.30
CA ALA A 152 5.55 -18.28 -6.72
C ALA A 152 7.03 -18.11 -6.36
N ALA A 153 7.41 -18.33 -5.11
CA ALA A 153 8.79 -18.17 -4.66
C ALA A 153 9.22 -19.26 -3.68
N ALA A 154 10.49 -19.67 -3.79
CA ALA A 154 11.17 -20.53 -2.85
C ALA A 154 12.46 -19.86 -2.41
N GLN A 155 12.62 -19.64 -1.11
CA GLN A 155 13.80 -19.01 -0.53
C GLN A 155 14.30 -19.88 0.63
N TRP A 156 15.60 -19.86 0.89
CA TRP A 156 16.17 -20.50 2.07
C TRP A 156 17.21 -19.62 2.75
N SER A 157 17.38 -19.81 4.06
CA SER A 157 18.47 -19.23 4.85
C SER A 157 19.23 -20.33 5.58
N PRO A 158 20.52 -20.14 5.88
CA PRO A 158 21.21 -20.99 6.85
C PRO A 158 20.46 -21.05 8.19
N ASP A 159 20.40 -22.23 8.77
CA ASP A 159 20.17 -22.38 10.21
C ASP A 159 21.36 -21.79 11.00
N ASP A 160 21.09 -21.20 12.16
CA ASP A 160 22.12 -20.56 13.00
C ASP A 160 23.26 -21.52 13.38
N SER A 161 22.99 -22.83 13.46
CA SER A 161 24.02 -23.86 13.73
C SER A 161 25.05 -24.03 12.61
N ALA A 162 24.78 -23.53 11.40
CA ALA A 162 25.70 -23.61 10.27
C ALA A 162 26.96 -22.73 10.45
N ASN A 163 26.91 -21.71 11.31
CA ASN A 163 28.03 -20.80 11.58
C ASN A 163 28.65 -20.19 10.30
N CYS A 164 27.83 -19.87 9.30
CA CYS A 164 28.31 -19.32 8.03
C CYS A 164 29.11 -18.02 8.21
N PRO A 165 30.23 -17.82 7.48
CA PRO A 165 30.98 -16.56 7.55
C PRO A 165 30.15 -15.39 7.04
N THR A 166 30.08 -14.30 7.81
CA THR A 166 29.28 -13.11 7.46
C THR A 166 29.97 -12.16 6.47
N ASP A 167 31.24 -12.42 6.14
CA ASP A 167 32.09 -11.62 5.26
C ASP A 167 32.37 -12.28 3.90
N GLN A 168 31.74 -13.43 3.63
CA GLN A 168 31.95 -14.24 2.42
C GLN A 168 30.62 -14.59 1.74
N PRO A 169 30.64 -14.91 0.42
CA PRO A 169 29.42 -15.37 -0.27
C PRO A 169 28.92 -16.68 0.33
N ILE A 170 27.60 -16.88 0.30
CA ILE A 170 26.95 -18.08 0.87
C ILE A 170 27.49 -19.41 0.33
N SER A 171 27.99 -19.43 -0.91
CA SER A 171 28.65 -20.58 -1.53
C SER A 171 29.96 -21.03 -0.85
N ALA A 172 30.47 -20.24 0.10
CA ALA A 172 31.61 -20.59 0.96
C ALA A 172 31.18 -21.25 2.29
N CYS A 173 29.87 -21.34 2.57
CA CYS A 173 29.37 -22.02 3.76
C CYS A 173 29.10 -23.51 3.47
N GLU A 174 29.68 -24.40 4.28
CA GLU A 174 29.41 -25.84 4.20
C GLU A 174 28.08 -26.16 4.90
N LEU A 175 27.01 -26.26 4.10
CA LEU A 175 25.64 -26.51 4.59
C LEU A 175 25.21 -27.96 4.33
N THR A 176 24.69 -28.62 5.36
CA THR A 176 23.85 -29.82 5.15
C THR A 176 22.45 -29.42 4.67
N PRO A 177 21.69 -30.32 4.00
CA PRO A 177 20.32 -30.01 3.59
C PRO A 177 19.41 -29.64 4.78
N ALA A 178 19.61 -30.28 5.94
CA ALA A 178 18.90 -29.98 7.18
C ALA A 178 19.19 -28.57 7.77
N GLN A 179 20.22 -27.89 7.28
CA GLN A 179 20.59 -26.52 7.69
C GLN A 179 20.17 -25.46 6.66
N GLN A 180 19.48 -25.84 5.59
CA GLN A 180 18.86 -24.91 4.64
C GLN A 180 17.40 -24.76 5.05
N GLN A 181 17.08 -23.72 5.82
CA GLN A 181 15.72 -23.44 6.29
C GLN A 181 14.93 -22.77 5.17
N TYR A 182 13.99 -23.50 4.57
CA TYR A 182 13.19 -23.03 3.45
C TYR A 182 11.89 -22.36 3.91
N THR A 183 11.56 -21.27 3.23
CA THR A 183 10.24 -20.66 3.18
C THR A 183 9.82 -20.63 1.72
N VAL A 184 8.68 -21.26 1.43
CA VAL A 184 8.07 -21.28 0.09
C VAL A 184 6.77 -20.50 0.18
N THR A 185 6.54 -19.56 -0.72
CA THR A 185 5.36 -18.70 -0.74
C THR A 185 4.71 -18.70 -2.11
N LEU A 186 3.38 -18.73 -2.13
CA LEU A 186 2.56 -18.39 -3.30
C LEU A 186 1.67 -17.22 -2.91
N THR A 187 1.96 -16.02 -3.41
CA THR A 187 1.17 -14.80 -3.16
C THR A 187 0.38 -14.44 -4.40
N CYS A 188 -0.94 -14.35 -4.33
CA CYS A 188 -1.80 -14.04 -5.47
C CYS A 188 -2.80 -12.92 -5.16
N GLY A 189 -3.06 -12.06 -6.13
CA GLY A 189 -4.03 -10.97 -6.03
C GLY A 189 -4.60 -10.58 -7.39
N GLN A 190 -5.69 -9.82 -7.36
CA GLN A 190 -6.40 -9.30 -8.53
C GLN A 190 -6.28 -7.78 -8.56
N GLN A 191 -6.13 -7.20 -9.75
CA GLN A 191 -6.30 -5.76 -9.91
C GLN A 191 -7.76 -5.41 -9.66
N VAL A 192 -8.02 -4.64 -8.60
CA VAL A 192 -9.30 -3.97 -8.44
C VAL A 192 -9.33 -2.78 -9.41
N PRO A 193 -10.38 -2.64 -10.24
CA PRO A 193 -10.66 -1.38 -10.92
C PRO A 193 -10.69 -0.27 -9.87
N GLN A 194 -10.02 0.85 -10.13
CA GLN A 194 -9.76 1.90 -9.14
C GLN A 194 -11.03 2.59 -8.58
N ASP A 195 -12.20 2.25 -9.13
CA ASP A 195 -13.54 2.67 -8.70
C ASP A 195 -14.24 1.68 -7.74
N ALA A 196 -13.64 0.52 -7.41
CA ALA A 196 -14.32 -0.61 -6.76
C ALA A 196 -13.73 -1.09 -5.41
N ALA A 197 -12.53 -0.63 -5.02
CA ALA A 197 -11.85 -1.10 -3.80
C ALA A 197 -12.66 -0.81 -2.53
N THR A 198 -13.15 -1.85 -1.85
CA THR A 198 -13.90 -1.76 -0.59
C THR A 198 -13.39 -2.83 0.38
N PRO A 199 -12.92 -2.46 1.59
CA PRO A 199 -12.24 -3.40 2.47
C PRO A 199 -13.18 -4.50 2.98
N THR A 200 -12.94 -5.74 2.55
CA THR A 200 -13.76 -6.89 2.94
C THR A 200 -13.38 -7.40 4.33
N GLY A 201 -14.10 -6.94 5.35
CA GLY A 201 -14.03 -7.51 6.70
C GLY A 201 -14.76 -8.86 6.80
N THR A 202 -14.05 -9.87 7.33
CA THR A 202 -14.50 -11.22 7.76
C THR A 202 -16.00 -11.55 7.72
N ALA A 203 -16.32 -12.76 7.22
CA ALA A 203 -17.67 -13.36 7.15
C ALA A 203 -18.38 -13.55 8.53
N GLY A 204 -18.77 -12.46 9.16
CA GLY A 204 -19.84 -12.40 10.15
C GLY A 204 -21.22 -12.43 9.48
N LEU A 205 -22.27 -12.34 10.29
CA LEU A 205 -23.62 -12.08 9.79
C LEU A 205 -23.59 -10.77 8.99
N ALA A 206 -24.04 -10.80 7.72
CA ALA A 206 -24.01 -9.65 6.84
C ALA A 206 -24.70 -8.44 7.49
N ASN A 207 -24.07 -7.27 7.39
CA ASN A 207 -24.59 -6.05 7.99
C ASN A 207 -25.88 -5.63 7.25
N PRO A 208 -27.06 -5.58 7.92
CA PRO A 208 -28.32 -5.28 7.25
C PRO A 208 -28.37 -3.90 6.59
N ALA A 209 -27.59 -2.94 7.08
CA ALA A 209 -27.48 -1.61 6.49
C ALA A 209 -26.67 -1.64 5.18
N SER A 210 -25.57 -2.40 5.18
CA SER A 210 -24.75 -2.64 3.99
C SER A 210 -25.50 -3.46 2.93
N GLU A 211 -26.21 -4.51 3.33
CA GLU A 211 -27.09 -5.28 2.43
C GLU A 211 -28.18 -4.39 1.81
N ASN A 212 -28.82 -3.54 2.61
CA ASN A 212 -29.81 -2.58 2.12
C ASN A 212 -29.18 -1.57 1.15
N CYS A 213 -27.97 -1.08 1.40
CA CYS A 213 -27.27 -0.17 0.47
C CYS A 213 -27.11 -0.80 -0.92
N VAL A 214 -26.56 -2.01 -0.98
CA VAL A 214 -26.38 -2.77 -2.23
C VAL A 214 -27.74 -3.07 -2.88
N ALA A 215 -28.77 -3.40 -2.09
CA ALA A 215 -30.12 -3.65 -2.59
C ALA A 215 -30.81 -2.40 -3.17
N GLN A 216 -30.47 -1.20 -2.72
CA GLN A 216 -30.92 0.06 -3.33
C GLN A 216 -30.06 0.48 -4.55
N GLY A 217 -29.04 -0.28 -4.91
CA GLY A 217 -28.14 0.02 -6.03
C GLY A 217 -27.02 1.01 -5.72
N GLY A 218 -26.66 1.16 -4.43
CA GLY A 218 -25.49 1.92 -4.00
C GLY A 218 -24.30 1.02 -3.64
N THR A 219 -23.12 1.64 -3.52
CA THR A 219 -21.88 0.99 -3.05
C THR A 219 -21.60 1.42 -1.61
N VAL A 220 -21.18 0.48 -0.75
CA VAL A 220 -20.82 0.78 0.64
C VAL A 220 -19.38 1.27 0.70
N SER A 221 -19.16 2.44 1.29
CA SER A 221 -17.83 2.99 1.63
C SER A 221 -17.73 3.14 3.13
N ILE A 222 -16.72 2.51 3.76
CA ILE A 222 -16.42 2.76 5.17
C ILE A 222 -15.62 4.07 5.27
N GLN A 223 -16.06 4.96 6.15
CA GLN A 223 -15.39 6.24 6.44
C GLN A 223 -15.07 6.34 7.93
N GLU A 224 -14.09 7.18 8.27
CA GLU A 224 -13.67 7.45 9.64
C GLU A 224 -14.22 8.81 10.11
N ARG A 225 -14.68 8.87 11.36
CA ARG A 225 -15.10 10.08 12.06
C ARG A 225 -13.93 10.75 12.79
N GLY A 226 -14.14 11.96 13.31
CA GLY A 226 -13.12 12.69 14.07
C GLY A 226 -12.67 12.01 15.39
N ASP A 227 -13.45 11.04 15.90
CA ASP A 227 -13.07 10.19 17.04
C ASP A 227 -12.29 8.93 16.65
N GLY A 228 -11.99 8.71 15.36
CA GLY A 228 -11.45 7.45 14.84
C GLY A 228 -12.50 6.33 14.75
N GLY A 229 -13.78 6.63 15.01
CA GLY A 229 -14.88 5.69 14.86
C GLY A 229 -15.26 5.51 13.40
N GLN A 230 -15.52 4.27 12.98
CA GLN A 230 -15.94 3.97 11.60
C GLN A 230 -17.46 4.02 11.43
N TYR A 231 -17.90 4.41 10.23
CA TYR A 231 -19.30 4.41 9.80
C TYR A 231 -19.40 4.03 8.31
N GLY A 232 -20.51 3.39 7.93
CA GLY A 232 -20.77 3.04 6.53
C GLY A 232 -21.52 4.17 5.81
N VAL A 233 -21.08 4.51 4.61
CA VAL A 233 -21.74 5.45 3.71
C VAL A 233 -22.19 4.70 2.46
N CYS A 234 -23.48 4.78 2.16
CA CYS A 234 -24.02 4.32 0.89
C CYS A 234 -23.84 5.40 -0.18
N LEU A 235 -23.01 5.10 -1.17
CA LEU A 235 -22.69 5.95 -2.31
C LEU A 235 -23.56 5.58 -3.51
N PHE A 236 -24.10 6.60 -4.19
CA PHE A 236 -24.85 6.49 -5.44
C PHE A 236 -24.23 7.38 -6.52
N GLU A 237 -24.76 7.32 -7.75
CA GLU A 237 -24.37 8.19 -8.86
C GLU A 237 -24.41 9.70 -8.48
N ASP A 238 -23.69 10.55 -9.24
CA ASP A 238 -23.61 12.01 -9.03
C ASP A 238 -23.13 12.49 -7.64
N ASN A 239 -22.38 11.64 -6.93
CA ASN A 239 -21.91 11.84 -5.55
C ASN A 239 -23.09 12.06 -4.57
N MET A 240 -24.17 11.30 -4.75
CA MET A 240 -25.29 11.24 -3.82
C MET A 240 -24.96 10.24 -2.69
N GLN A 241 -25.19 10.60 -1.43
CA GLN A 241 -24.71 9.82 -0.28
C GLN A 241 -25.72 9.77 0.87
N CYS A 242 -25.73 8.68 1.63
CA CYS A 242 -26.37 8.56 2.95
C CYS A 242 -25.49 7.73 3.87
N GLU A 243 -25.55 7.95 5.19
CA GLU A 243 -25.05 6.95 6.15
C GLU A 243 -25.94 5.70 6.08
N GLU A 244 -25.35 4.51 6.12
CA GLU A 244 -26.06 3.26 5.78
C GLU A 244 -27.22 2.95 6.75
N TRP A 245 -27.06 3.23 8.05
CA TRP A 245 -28.08 3.00 9.06
C TRP A 245 -29.17 4.09 9.04
N ALA A 246 -28.81 5.34 8.79
CA ALA A 246 -29.75 6.44 8.53
C ALA A 246 -30.63 6.12 7.31
N MET A 247 -30.06 5.59 6.23
CA MET A 247 -30.85 5.16 5.08
C MET A 247 -31.73 3.93 5.38
N LEU A 248 -31.22 2.96 6.15
CA LEU A 248 -31.99 1.78 6.55
C LEU A 248 -33.21 2.14 7.42
N ARG A 249 -33.08 3.15 8.30
CA ARG A 249 -34.19 3.65 9.14
C ARG A 249 -35.13 4.62 8.41
N GLY A 250 -34.67 5.23 7.31
CA GLY A 250 -35.39 6.26 6.56
C GLY A 250 -35.08 7.70 6.98
N ASP A 251 -34.15 7.89 7.91
CA ASP A 251 -33.64 9.21 8.34
C ASP A 251 -32.90 9.92 7.18
N CYS A 252 -32.35 9.16 6.23
CA CYS A 252 -31.76 9.65 5.00
C CYS A 252 -32.44 8.99 3.78
N PRO A 253 -32.79 9.73 2.71
CA PRO A 253 -33.58 9.21 1.59
C PRO A 253 -32.84 8.16 0.76
N VAL A 254 -33.57 7.13 0.32
CA VAL A 254 -33.10 6.15 -0.66
C VAL A 254 -32.66 6.85 -1.95
N GLY A 255 -31.45 6.54 -2.43
CA GLY A 255 -30.80 7.24 -3.54
C GLY A 255 -29.88 8.38 -3.11
N GLY A 256 -29.74 8.64 -1.81
CA GLY A 256 -28.79 9.59 -1.25
C GLY A 256 -29.27 11.05 -1.19
N ILE A 257 -28.46 11.89 -0.55
CA ILE A 257 -28.53 13.35 -0.65
C ILE A 257 -27.29 13.91 -1.36
N LYS A 258 -27.41 15.10 -1.96
CA LYS A 258 -26.28 15.72 -2.65
C LYS A 258 -25.37 16.44 -1.64
N VAL A 259 -24.15 15.94 -1.46
CA VAL A 259 -23.22 16.48 -0.45
C VAL A 259 -22.42 17.71 -0.90
N THR A 260 -22.49 18.11 -2.17
CA THR A 260 -21.65 19.19 -2.76
C THR A 260 -21.90 20.61 -2.22
N GLY A 261 -22.77 20.76 -1.20
CA GLY A 261 -23.01 22.02 -0.48
C GLY A 261 -22.39 22.08 0.92
N TYR A 262 -21.81 20.98 1.41
CA TYR A 262 -21.16 20.90 2.72
C TYR A 262 -19.64 20.99 2.55
N VAL A 263 -19.00 21.96 3.20
CA VAL A 263 -17.56 22.25 3.02
C VAL A 263 -16.66 21.55 4.04
N THR A 264 -17.24 20.99 5.12
CA THR A 264 -16.51 20.24 6.15
C THR A 264 -17.04 18.80 6.28
N PRO A 265 -16.19 17.83 6.69
CA PRO A 265 -16.61 16.46 6.97
C PRO A 265 -17.73 16.39 8.03
N ALA A 266 -17.68 17.24 9.06
CA ALA A 266 -18.70 17.31 10.08
C ALA A 266 -20.06 17.77 9.53
N ALA A 267 -20.08 18.79 8.67
CA ALA A 267 -21.31 19.26 8.01
C ALA A 267 -21.89 18.20 7.06
N GLN A 268 -21.05 17.50 6.31
CA GLN A 268 -21.45 16.37 5.47
C GLN A 268 -22.02 15.22 6.31
N TYR A 269 -21.32 14.82 7.37
CA TYR A 269 -21.73 13.75 8.29
C TYR A 269 -23.10 14.04 8.91
N CYS A 270 -23.30 15.26 9.42
CA CYS A 270 -24.61 15.73 9.91
C CYS A 270 -25.72 15.50 8.88
N ALA A 271 -25.48 15.86 7.62
CA ALA A 271 -26.50 15.77 6.58
C ALA A 271 -26.81 14.32 6.18
N ILE A 272 -25.79 13.48 6.00
CA ILE A 272 -25.97 12.07 5.56
C ILE A 272 -26.52 11.16 6.66
N THR A 273 -26.46 11.56 7.94
CA THR A 273 -27.12 10.86 9.05
C THR A 273 -28.56 11.32 9.32
N GLY A 274 -29.12 12.21 8.49
CA GLY A 274 -30.49 12.71 8.59
C GLY A 274 -30.67 14.03 9.35
N GLY A 275 -29.57 14.69 9.73
CA GLY A 275 -29.59 16.00 10.36
C GLY A 275 -29.71 17.17 9.37
N THR A 276 -30.34 18.26 9.81
CA THR A 276 -30.30 19.56 9.13
C THR A 276 -29.15 20.39 9.68
N TYR A 277 -28.17 20.69 8.84
CA TYR A 277 -27.01 21.52 9.19
C TYR A 277 -27.32 23.02 9.07
N THR A 278 -26.98 23.80 10.11
CA THR A 278 -27.07 25.26 10.12
C THR A 278 -25.73 25.88 10.53
N ILE A 279 -25.14 26.68 9.66
CA ILE A 279 -23.85 27.37 9.91
C ILE A 279 -24.04 28.44 11.01
N THR A 280 -23.14 28.43 12.00
CA THR A 280 -23.10 29.41 13.11
C THR A 280 -21.92 30.38 13.00
N SER A 281 -20.76 29.95 12.49
CA SER A 281 -19.61 30.81 12.19
C SER A 281 -18.64 30.21 11.16
N GLU A 282 -17.68 31.01 10.71
CA GLU A 282 -16.57 30.57 9.84
C GLU A 282 -17.02 30.00 8.48
N SER A 283 -18.08 30.60 7.91
CA SER A 283 -18.71 30.10 6.68
C SER A 283 -17.76 30.00 5.49
N GLY A 284 -17.76 28.84 4.83
CA GLY A 284 -16.91 28.53 3.69
C GLY A 284 -15.45 28.20 4.02
N ALA A 285 -15.08 28.08 5.31
CA ALA A 285 -13.75 27.69 5.75
C ALA A 285 -13.66 26.18 6.06
N GLU A 286 -12.43 25.65 6.09
CA GLU A 286 -12.16 24.24 6.47
C GLU A 286 -12.60 23.92 7.92
N ASN A 287 -12.72 24.95 8.76
CA ASN A 287 -13.20 24.88 10.14
C ASN A 287 -14.61 25.50 10.30
N GLU A 288 -15.46 25.48 9.28
CA GLU A 288 -16.85 25.97 9.37
C GLU A 288 -17.58 25.34 10.58
N GLN A 289 -18.21 26.20 11.40
CA GLN A 289 -18.90 25.82 12.63
C GLN A 289 -20.40 25.83 12.39
N GLY A 290 -21.13 24.91 13.00
CA GLY A 290 -22.59 24.89 12.90
C GLY A 290 -23.28 23.94 13.87
N THR A 291 -24.60 23.98 13.83
CA THR A 291 -25.49 23.10 14.60
C THR A 291 -26.09 22.06 13.67
N CYS A 292 -26.12 20.80 14.12
CA CYS A 292 -26.85 19.70 13.49
C CYS A 292 -28.17 19.49 14.24
N THR A 293 -29.31 19.64 13.55
CA THR A 293 -30.67 19.52 14.11
C THR A 293 -31.39 18.31 13.54
N PHE A 294 -31.90 17.41 14.37
CA PHE A 294 -32.54 16.15 13.94
C PHE A 294 -34.08 16.23 13.96
N GLU A 295 -34.77 15.25 13.36
CA GLU A 295 -36.25 15.25 13.27
C GLU A 295 -36.94 15.24 14.65
N ASP A 296 -36.32 14.64 15.66
CA ASP A 296 -36.81 14.65 17.05
C ASP A 296 -36.68 16.01 17.74
N GLY A 297 -36.05 16.99 17.08
CA GLY A 297 -35.75 18.32 17.62
C GLY A 297 -34.52 18.36 18.53
N SER A 298 -33.73 17.29 18.61
CA SER A 298 -32.43 17.33 19.27
C SER A 298 -31.40 18.09 18.43
N GLU A 299 -30.49 18.77 19.11
CA GLU A 299 -29.45 19.61 18.49
C GLU A 299 -28.08 19.26 19.06
N CYS A 300 -27.10 19.11 18.18
CA CYS A 300 -25.68 18.97 18.52
C CYS A 300 -24.86 20.07 17.86
N ASP A 301 -23.77 20.49 18.50
CA ASP A 301 -22.67 21.11 17.77
C ASP A 301 -22.14 20.11 16.72
N VAL A 302 -21.84 20.58 15.51
CA VAL A 302 -21.54 19.70 14.38
C VAL A 302 -20.25 18.89 14.58
N TRP A 303 -19.23 19.50 15.19
CA TRP A 303 -17.96 18.83 15.46
C TRP A 303 -18.09 17.93 16.68
N ALA A 304 -18.82 18.35 17.72
CA ALA A 304 -19.15 17.46 18.83
C ALA A 304 -19.93 16.21 18.38
N TYR A 305 -20.82 16.32 17.38
CA TYR A 305 -21.52 15.17 16.80
C TYR A 305 -20.60 14.29 15.95
N TYR A 306 -19.76 14.89 15.10
CA TYR A 306 -18.78 14.17 14.29
C TYR A 306 -17.75 13.42 15.14
N ASP A 307 -17.30 14.02 16.23
CA ASP A 307 -16.33 13.44 17.18
C ASP A 307 -17.00 12.53 18.23
N GLY A 308 -18.27 12.13 18.05
CA GLY A 308 -19.00 11.24 18.96
C GLY A 308 -19.24 11.78 20.38
N GLN A 309 -18.92 13.05 20.64
CA GLN A 309 -19.08 13.73 21.94
C GLN A 309 -20.52 14.17 22.20
N CYS A 310 -21.32 14.30 21.15
CA CYS A 310 -22.76 14.55 21.19
C CYS A 310 -23.49 13.42 20.44
N THR A 311 -24.63 12.99 20.98
CA THR A 311 -25.52 12.02 20.33
C THR A 311 -26.94 12.57 20.30
N PRO A 312 -27.65 12.50 19.15
CA PRO A 312 -29.08 12.80 19.11
C PRO A 312 -29.84 11.86 20.04
N SER A 313 -31.00 12.32 20.54
CA SER A 313 -31.64 11.67 21.68
C SER A 313 -32.23 10.32 21.29
N THR A 314 -31.58 9.23 21.69
CA THR A 314 -32.28 7.93 21.78
C THR A 314 -33.26 7.99 22.94
N GLN A 315 -34.48 8.50 22.71
CA GLN A 315 -35.54 8.42 23.71
C GLN A 315 -35.85 6.95 24.03
N SER A 316 -35.91 6.67 25.34
CA SER A 316 -36.30 5.38 25.92
C SER A 316 -37.82 5.17 25.92
#